data_AF-A0A8H3D102-F1
#
_entry.id   AF-A0A8H3D102-F1
#
_cell.length_a   1.000
_cell.length_b   1.000
_cell.length_c   1.000
_cell.angle_alpha   90.00
_cell.angle_beta   90.00
_cell.angle_gamma   90.00
#
_symmetry.space_group_name_H-M   'P 1'
#
loop_
_entity.id
_entity.type
_entity.pdbx_description
1 polymer ?
#
loop_
_entity_poly.entity_id
_entity_poly.type
_entity_poly.pdbx_seq_one_letter_code
_entity_poly.pdbx_strand_id
1 'polypeptide(L)'
;MPLDALAARDTIISQYVTVSGLALLLYDQLITFHTEVELVWPAKMSPVKCAFLVNRYICPLVLAFVCAVNSGHWRGLDDKL
;
A
#
# COMPACT_ATOMS: atom_id res chain seq x y z
N MET A 1 -5.73 34.29 1.74
CA MET A 1 -5.09 33.00 2.11
C MET A 1 -4.04 32.72 1.05
N PRO A 2 -2.78 32.50 1.42
CA PRO A 2 -1.70 32.37 0.44
C PRO A 2 -1.71 30.94 -0.16
N LEU A 3 -1.31 30.81 -1.43
CA LEU A 3 -1.49 29.60 -2.26
C LEU A 3 -0.70 28.39 -1.71
N ASP A 4 0.40 28.64 -1.02
CA ASP A 4 1.24 27.65 -0.32
C ASP A 4 0.51 26.93 0.81
N ALA A 5 -0.33 27.65 1.56
CA ALA A 5 -1.09 27.07 2.67
C ALA A 5 -2.18 26.10 2.17
N LEU A 6 -2.74 26.34 0.98
CA LEU A 6 -3.70 25.43 0.34
C LEU A 6 -3.00 24.14 -0.11
N ALA A 7 -1.86 24.27 -0.80
CA ALA A 7 -1.08 23.12 -1.26
C ALA A 7 -0.58 22.22 -0.11
N ALA A 8 -0.18 22.83 1.01
CA ALA A 8 0.21 22.09 2.21
C ALA A 8 -0.95 21.29 2.80
N ARG A 9 -2.16 21.88 2.83
CA ARG A 9 -3.37 21.22 3.34
C ARG A 9 -3.79 20.04 2.46
N ASP A 10 -3.75 20.21 1.14
CA ASP A 10 -4.11 19.14 0.20
C ASP A 10 -3.15 17.93 0.33
N THR A 11 -1.85 18.21 0.49
CA THR A 11 -0.83 17.16 0.73
C THR A 11 -1.13 16.35 1.99
N ILE A 12 -1.47 17.02 3.09
CA ILE A 12 -1.80 16.37 4.36
C ILE A 12 -3.05 15.49 4.21
N ILE A 13 -4.08 15.99 3.54
CA ILE A 13 -5.32 15.23 3.29
C ILE A 13 -5.00 13.96 2.47
N SER A 14 -4.21 14.07 1.41
CA SER A 14 -3.80 12.94 0.59
C SER A 14 -3.02 11.88 1.37
N GLN A 15 -2.15 12.29 2.31
CA GLN A 15 -1.43 11.36 3.18
C GLN A 15 -2.38 10.57 4.09
N TYR A 16 -3.31 11.25 4.77
CA TYR A 16 -4.28 10.58 5.64
C TYR A 16 -5.18 9.59 4.88
N VAL A 17 -5.63 9.96 3.69
CA VAL A 17 -6.45 9.08 2.84
C VAL A 17 -5.65 7.86 2.40
N THR A 18 -4.38 8.04 2.03
CA THR A 18 -3.49 6.95 1.60
C THR A 18 -3.23 5.96 2.74
N VAL A 19 -2.91 6.46 3.94
CA VAL A 19 -2.70 5.63 5.15
C VAL A 19 -3.98 4.87 5.51
N SER A 20 -5.14 5.53 5.45
CA SER A 20 -6.43 4.91 5.74
C SER A 20 -6.77 3.80 4.73
N GLY A 21 -6.53 4.05 3.44
CA GLY A 21 -6.71 3.06 2.38
C GLY A 21 -5.77 1.87 2.55
N LEU A 22 -4.51 2.09 2.93
CA LEU A 22 -3.56 1.02 3.22
C LEU A 22 -4.03 0.17 4.40
N ALA A 23 -4.49 0.79 5.49
CA ALA A 23 -4.98 0.09 6.66
C ALA A 23 -6.19 -0.81 6.32
N LEU A 24 -7.13 -0.31 5.50
CA LEU A 24 -8.27 -1.07 5.02
C LEU A 24 -7.87 -2.28 4.16
N LEU A 25 -6.93 -2.10 3.23
CA LEU A 25 -6.45 -3.19 2.38
C LEU A 25 -5.72 -4.28 3.20
N LEU A 26 -4.91 -3.87 4.17
CA LEU A 26 -4.24 -4.80 5.09
C LEU A 26 -5.26 -5.54 5.95
N TYR A 27 -6.29 -4.85 6.45
CA TYR A 27 -7.36 -5.47 7.21
C TYR A 27 -8.12 -6.53 6.40
N ASP A 28 -8.45 -6.22 5.15
CA ASP A 28 -9.09 -7.18 4.24
C ASP A 28 -8.20 -8.41 4.00
N GLN A 29 -6.90 -8.20 3.77
CA GLN A 29 -5.93 -9.30 3.65
C GLN A 29 -5.85 -10.15 4.91
N LEU A 30 -5.80 -9.55 6.10
CA LEU A 30 -5.67 -10.31 7.36
C LEU A 30 -6.86 -11.23 7.62
N ILE A 31 -8.08 -10.77 7.35
CA ILE A 31 -9.30 -11.59 7.53
C ILE A 31 -9.29 -12.78 6.58
N THR A 32 -8.91 -12.53 5.32
CA THR A 32 -8.97 -13.53 4.27
C THR A 32 -7.76 -14.46 4.26
N PHE A 33 -6.64 -14.05 4.85
CA PHE A 33 -5.41 -14.82 4.94
C PHE A 33 -5.60 -16.17 5.62
N HIS A 34 -6.42 -16.25 6.68
CA HIS A 34 -6.70 -17.51 7.36
C HIS A 34 -7.26 -18.57 6.40
N THR A 35 -8.27 -18.19 5.62
CA THR A 35 -8.91 -19.04 4.61
C THR A 35 -7.94 -19.39 3.47
N GLU A 36 -7.05 -18.47 3.08
CA GLU A 36 -6.03 -18.74 2.07
C GLU A 36 -4.99 -19.77 2.53
N VAL A 37 -4.52 -19.67 3.77
CA VAL A 37 -3.57 -20.63 4.33
C VAL A 37 -4.19 -22.03 4.40
N GLU A 38 -5.47 -22.13 4.73
CA GLU A 38 -6.14 -23.43 4.86
C GLU A 38 -6.48 -24.06 3.50
N LEU A 39 -6.94 -23.27 2.52
CA LEU A 39 -7.40 -23.79 1.22
C LEU A 39 -6.34 -23.73 0.12
N VAL A 40 -5.57 -22.65 0.06
CA VAL A 40 -4.67 -22.37 -1.05
C VAL A 40 -3.28 -22.95 -0.79
N TRP A 41 -2.75 -22.89 0.44
CA TRP A 41 -1.39 -23.35 0.73
C TRP A 41 -1.16 -24.86 0.59
N PRO A 42 -2.08 -25.76 1.04
CA PRO A 42 -1.89 -27.20 0.83
C PRO A 42 -2.16 -27.65 -0.61
N ALA A 43 -2.82 -26.82 -1.43
CA ALA A 43 -3.08 -27.13 -2.83
C ALA A 43 -1.79 -27.03 -3.69
N LYS A 44 -1.67 -27.94 -4.68
CA LYS A 44 -0.52 -27.99 -5.60
C LYS A 44 -0.23 -26.62 -6.20
N MET A 45 1.03 -26.20 -6.18
CA MET A 45 1.48 -24.91 -6.72
C MET A 45 1.23 -24.86 -8.22
N SER A 46 0.14 -24.21 -8.63
CA SER A 46 -0.20 -23.93 -10.02
C SER A 46 0.22 -22.50 -10.39
N PRO A 47 0.65 -22.23 -11.63
CA PRO A 47 0.91 -20.86 -12.09
C PRO A 47 -0.26 -19.90 -11.85
N VAL A 48 -1.50 -20.40 -11.92
CA VAL A 48 -2.73 -19.64 -11.64
C VAL A 48 -2.79 -19.19 -10.18
N LYS A 49 -2.40 -20.05 -9.24
CA LYS A 49 -2.31 -19.73 -7.80
C LYS A 49 -1.24 -18.66 -7.55
N CYS A 50 -0.11 -18.74 -8.24
CA CYS A 50 0.94 -17.72 -8.14
C CYS A 50 0.45 -16.36 -8.66
N ALA A 51 -0.18 -16.34 -9.85
CA ALA A 51 -0.75 -15.11 -10.41
C ALA A 51 -1.83 -14.50 -9.50
N PHE A 52 -2.67 -15.34 -8.88
CA PHE A 52 -3.67 -14.90 -7.90
C PHE A 52 -3.04 -14.25 -6.67
N LEU A 53 -2.04 -14.90 -6.06
CA LEU A 53 -1.34 -14.35 -4.89
C LEU A 53 -0.62 -13.04 -5.27
N VAL A 54 0.12 -13.02 -6.37
CA VAL A 54 0.81 -11.81 -6.85
C VAL A 54 -0.17 -10.65 -7.02
N ASN A 55 -1.31 -10.88 -7.67
CA ASN A 55 -2.34 -9.86 -7.83
C ASN A 55 -2.91 -9.37 -6.48
N ARG A 56 -3.04 -10.27 -5.50
CA ARG A 56 -3.56 -9.95 -4.16
C ARG A 56 -2.57 -9.13 -3.31
N TYR A 57 -1.28 -9.40 -3.41
CA TYR A 57 -0.25 -8.71 -2.61
C TYR A 57 0.34 -7.47 -3.30
N ILE A 58 0.27 -7.36 -4.63
CA ILE A 58 0.77 -6.17 -5.36
C ILE A 58 0.08 -4.90 -4.91
N CYS A 59 -1.25 -4.90 -4.78
CA CYS A 59 -2.00 -3.69 -4.46
C CYS A 59 -1.62 -3.06 -3.11
N PRO A 60 -1.59 -3.80 -1.99
CA PRO A 60 -1.12 -3.25 -0.71
C PRO A 60 0.38 -2.93 -0.72
N LEU A 61 1.22 -3.67 -1.46
CA LEU A 61 2.64 -3.35 -1.61
C LEU A 61 2.86 -2.01 -2.31
N VAL A 62 2.13 -1.75 -3.40
CA VAL A 62 2.19 -0.47 -4.13
C VAL A 62 1.70 0.66 -3.23
N LEU A 63 0.60 0.47 -2.51
CA LEU A 63 0.09 1.51 -1.60
C LEU A 63 1.05 1.77 -0.42
N ALA A 64 1.69 0.74 0.11
CA ALA A 64 2.73 0.88 1.14
C ALA A 64 3.95 1.64 0.61
N PHE A 65 4.38 1.36 -0.61
CA PHE A 65 5.45 2.11 -1.28
C PHE A 65 5.08 3.58 -1.48
N VAL A 66 3.88 3.85 -1.99
CA VAL A 66 3.34 5.21 -2.16
C VAL A 66 3.28 5.93 -0.81
N CYS A 67 2.84 5.24 0.24
CA CYS A 67 2.84 5.80 1.58
C CYS A 67 4.26 6.16 2.05
N ALA A 68 5.24 5.27 1.84
CA ALA A 68 6.64 5.51 2.21
C ALA A 68 7.27 6.69 1.44
N VAL A 69 6.93 6.85 0.17
CA VAL A 69 7.35 8.00 -0.65
C VAL A 69 6.70 9.29 -0.13
N ASN A 70 5.40 9.28 0.15
CA ASN A 70 4.67 10.43 0.68
C ASN A 70 5.10 10.84 2.09
N SER A 71 5.60 9.92 2.90
CA SER A 71 6.17 10.18 4.23
C SER A 71 7.49 10.95 4.19
N GLY A 72 8.05 11.21 3.00
CA GLY A 72 9.23 12.05 2.85
C GLY A 72 10.55 11.36 3.21
N HIS A 73 10.58 10.04 3.39
CA HIS A 73 11.80 9.29 3.71
C HIS A 73 12.89 9.46 2.63
N TRP A 74 12.48 9.80 1.40
CA TRP A 74 13.37 9.97 0.24
C TRP A 74 13.71 11.42 -0.09
N ARG A 75 13.14 12.43 0.61
CA ARG A 75 13.44 13.85 0.36
C ARG A 75 14.93 14.19 0.56
N GLY A 76 15.62 13.47 1.45
CA GLY A 76 17.04 13.69 1.73
C GLY A 76 18.03 13.23 0.64
N LEU A 77 17.57 12.52 -0.40
CA LEU A 77 18.42 12.16 -1.56
C LEU A 77 18.39 13.20 -2.69
N ASP A 78 17.34 14.01 -2.76
CA ASP A 78 17.16 15.01 -3.83
C ASP A 78 18.02 16.26 -3.56
N ASP A 79 18.22 16.63 -2.29
CA ASP A 79 19.03 17.79 -1.85
C ASP A 79 20.56 17.63 -2.08
N LYS A 80 21.00 16.51 -2.68
CA LYS A 80 22.42 16.12 -2.83
C LYS A 80 22.87 15.97 -4.29
N LEU A 81 21.98 16.19 -5.26
CA LEU A 81 22.25 16.19 -6.71
C LEU A 81 22.17 17.62 -7.27
#